data_AF-A0AAU2DW14-F1
#
_entry.id   AF-A0AAU2DW14-F1
#
_cell.length_a   1.000
_cell.length_b   1.000
_cell.length_c   1.000
_cell.angle_alpha   90.00
_cell.angle_beta   90.00
_cell.angle_gamma   90.00
#
_symmetry.space_group_name_H-M   'P 1'
#
loop_
_entity.id
_entity.type
_entity.pdbx_description
1 polymer ?
#
loop_
_entity_poly.entity_id
_entity_poly.type
_entity_poly.pdbx_seq_one_letter_code
_entity_poly.pdbx_strand_id
1 'polypeptide(L)'
;MACPGGYGVAAVAALPDGRSVAVKIADGADRARVPVTAAALARAGVDPAALTEFAGQPLLGGGRPVGRVRPVRALDPVIPSVTHSPV
;
A
#
# COMPACT_ATOMS: atom_id res chain seq x y z
N MET A 1 -4.60 17.48 -4.99
CA MET A 1 -5.54 17.72 -6.11
C MET A 1 -6.23 16.41 -6.43
N ALA A 2 -7.54 16.31 -6.18
CA ALA A 2 -8.34 15.13 -6.52
C ALA A 2 -8.88 15.27 -7.96
N CYS A 3 -8.89 14.19 -8.74
CA CYS A 3 -9.54 14.19 -10.07
C CYS A 3 -11.04 14.53 -9.94
N PRO A 4 -11.58 15.45 -10.75
CA PRO A 4 -13.00 15.77 -10.74
C PRO A 4 -13.78 14.60 -11.37
N GLY A 5 -14.58 13.89 -10.55
CA GLY A 5 -15.32 12.67 -10.95
C GLY A 5 -14.98 11.43 -10.12
N GLY A 6 -14.70 11.60 -8.82
CA GLY A 6 -14.00 10.61 -7.98
C GLY A 6 -14.74 9.31 -7.67
N TYR A 7 -14.58 8.30 -8.53
CA TYR A 7 -14.78 6.89 -8.20
C TYR A 7 -13.51 6.32 -7.56
N GLY A 8 -12.99 6.97 -6.53
CA GLY A 8 -11.73 6.55 -5.89
C GLY A 8 -11.99 5.88 -4.55
N VAL A 9 -11.53 4.64 -4.38
CA VAL A 9 -11.51 3.99 -3.08
C VAL A 9 -10.37 4.57 -2.25
N ALA A 10 -10.68 4.95 -1.01
CA ALA A 10 -9.72 5.43 -0.03
C ALA A 10 -9.54 4.40 1.09
N ALA A 11 -8.31 4.16 1.50
CA ALA A 11 -7.97 3.39 2.70
C ALA A 11 -7.16 4.27 3.64
N VAL A 12 -7.54 4.31 4.91
CA VAL A 12 -6.86 5.09 5.95
C VAL A 12 -6.57 4.18 7.13
N ALA A 13 -5.36 4.24 7.67
CA ALA A 13 -4.96 3.52 8.87
C ALA A 13 -4.12 4.41 9.77
N ALA A 14 -4.36 4.30 11.08
CA ALA A 14 -3.55 4.91 12.13
C ALA A 14 -2.90 3.79 12.94
N LEU A 15 -1.60 3.94 13.21
CA LEU A 15 -0.81 3.00 14.00
C LEU A 15 -0.72 3.46 15.45
N PRO A 16 -0.52 2.54 16.42
CA PRO A 16 -0.39 2.87 17.84
C PRO A 16 0.79 3.79 18.19
N ASP A 17 1.80 3.86 17.31
CA ASP A 17 3.00 4.69 17.46
C ASP A 17 2.82 6.12 16.93
N GLY A 18 1.61 6.51 16.54
CA GLY A 18 1.28 7.84 16.02
C GLY A 18 1.50 8.00 14.52
N ARG A 19 1.99 6.98 13.80
CA ARG A 19 2.09 7.01 12.33
C ARG A 19 0.73 6.78 11.68
N SER A 20 0.53 7.31 10.48
CA SER A 20 -0.69 7.08 9.70
C SER A 20 -0.41 7.02 8.21
N VAL A 21 -1.29 6.33 7.49
CA VAL A 21 -1.26 6.24 6.03
C VAL A 21 -2.65 6.50 5.46
N ALA A 22 -2.69 7.19 4.32
CA ALA A 22 -3.88 7.37 3.52
C ALA A 22 -3.55 7.04 2.06
N VAL A 23 -4.31 6.12 1.47
CA VAL A 23 -4.14 5.66 0.08
C VAL A 23 -5.41 6.00 -0.69
N LYS A 24 -5.25 6.60 -1.87
CA LYS A 24 -6.33 6.82 -2.83
C LYS A 24 -5.95 6.26 -4.19
N ILE A 25 -6.80 5.42 -4.74
CA ILE A 25 -6.66 4.92 -6.11
C ILE A 25 -7.50 5.78 -7.05
N ALA A 26 -6.86 6.38 -8.06
CA ALA A 26 -7.53 7.30 -8.98
C ALA A 26 -8.22 6.59 -10.16
N ASP A 27 -7.80 5.38 -10.53
CA ASP A 27 -8.34 4.63 -11.68
C ASP A 27 -9.66 3.88 -11.37
N GLY A 28 -10.14 3.99 -10.13
CA GLY A 28 -11.34 3.32 -9.62
C GLY A 28 -11.28 1.81 -9.55
N ALA A 29 -10.12 1.20 -9.80
CA ALA A 29 -9.97 -0.25 -9.80
C ALA A 29 -9.51 -0.79 -8.43
N ASP A 30 -10.21 -1.82 -7.96
CA ASP A 30 -9.90 -2.45 -6.68
C ASP A 30 -8.53 -3.17 -6.67
N ARG A 31 -8.07 -3.62 -7.84
CA ARG A 31 -6.83 -4.39 -8.04
C ARG A 31 -5.57 -3.72 -7.48
N ALA A 32 -5.55 -2.39 -7.41
CA ALA A 32 -4.41 -1.64 -6.90
C ALA A 32 -4.53 -1.34 -5.39
N ARG A 33 -5.76 -1.31 -4.86
CA ARG A 33 -6.02 -0.84 -3.49
C ARG A 33 -5.29 -1.67 -2.45
N VAL A 34 -5.49 -2.99 -2.47
CA VAL A 34 -4.89 -3.91 -1.48
C VAL A 34 -3.36 -3.87 -1.52
N PRO A 35 -2.68 -4.10 -2.66
CA PRO A 35 -1.21 -4.12 -2.69
C PRO A 35 -0.57 -2.77 -2.37
N VAL A 36 -1.19 -1.65 -2.77
CA VAL A 36 -0.67 -0.31 -2.44
C VAL A 36 -0.86 0.00 -0.95
N THR A 37 -1.99 -0.39 -0.36
CA THR A 37 -2.23 -0.20 1.08
C THR A 37 -1.26 -1.03 1.92
N ALA A 38 -1.03 -2.29 1.54
CA ALA A 38 -0.05 -3.15 2.21
C ALA A 38 1.37 -2.56 2.16
N ALA A 39 1.83 -2.12 0.98
CA ALA A 39 3.15 -1.49 0.87
C ALA A 39 3.24 -0.15 1.63
N ALA A 40 2.17 0.65 1.67
CA ALA A 40 2.13 1.88 2.45
C ALA A 40 2.25 1.60 3.95
N LEU A 41 1.55 0.59 4.46
CA LEU A 41 1.66 0.14 5.85
C LEU A 41 3.06 -0.36 6.19
N ALA A 42 3.68 -1.15 5.30
CA ALA A 42 5.05 -1.61 5.47
C ALA A 42 6.05 -0.43 5.50
N ARG A 43 5.88 0.58 4.65
CA ARG A 43 6.66 1.83 4.72
C ARG A 43 6.41 2.62 5.99
N ALA A 44 5.19 2.60 6.51
CA ALA A 44 4.85 3.17 7.81
C ALA A 44 5.29 2.28 8.98
N GLY A 45 6.07 1.22 8.74
CA GLY A 45 6.72 0.38 9.75
C GLY A 45 5.84 -0.70 10.39
N VAL A 46 4.73 -1.06 9.75
CA VAL A 46 4.09 -2.36 10.01
C VAL A 46 5.03 -3.46 9.51
N ASP A 47 5.12 -4.57 10.24
CA ASP A 47 5.91 -5.73 9.85
C ASP A 47 5.49 -6.23 8.44
N PRO A 48 6.40 -6.24 7.46
CA PRO A 48 6.12 -6.76 6.13
C PRO A 48 5.68 -8.23 6.12
N ALA A 49 6.12 -9.05 7.08
CA ALA A 49 5.75 -10.46 7.14
C ALA A 49 4.24 -10.64 7.31
N ALA A 50 3.62 -9.82 8.17
CA ALA A 50 2.18 -9.79 8.41
C ALA A 50 1.36 -9.32 7.19
N LEU A 51 2.01 -8.75 6.17
CA LEU A 51 1.38 -8.16 4.99
C LEU A 51 1.59 -8.98 3.71
N THR A 52 2.29 -10.12 3.81
CA THR A 52 2.72 -10.94 2.67
C THR A 52 1.56 -11.37 1.77
N GLU A 53 0.42 -11.74 2.34
CA GLU A 53 -0.76 -12.18 1.58
C GLU A 53 -1.37 -11.05 0.73
N PHE A 54 -1.18 -9.80 1.15
CA PHE A 54 -1.73 -8.61 0.50
C PHE A 54 -0.80 -8.00 -0.54
N ALA A 55 0.44 -8.50 -0.67
CA ALA A 55 1.48 -7.89 -1.49
C ALA A 55 1.21 -7.92 -3.02
N GLY A 56 0.12 -8.54 -3.49
CA GLY A 56 -0.22 -8.48 -4.91
C GLY A 56 -1.57 -9.09 -5.29
N GLN A 57 -2.21 -8.51 -6.30
CA GLN A 57 -3.54 -8.90 -6.79
C GLN A 57 -3.50 -9.51 -8.21
N PRO A 58 -4.03 -10.73 -8.44
CA PRO A 58 -4.12 -11.35 -9.76
C PRO A 58 -4.75 -10.41 -10.80
N LEU A 59 -4.10 -10.31 -11.96
CA LEU A 59 -4.71 -9.68 -13.12
C LEU A 59 -5.38 -10.76 -13.95
N LEU A 60 -6.68 -10.61 -14.21
CA LEU A 60 -7.46 -11.57 -14.98
C LEU A 60 -7.72 -11.04 -16.40
N GLY A 61 -7.56 -11.91 -17.40
CA GLY A 61 -8.00 -11.70 -18.78
C GLY A 61 -8.94 -12.83 -19.16
N GLY A 62 -10.20 -12.51 -19.53
CA GLY A 62 -11.22 -13.53 -19.80
C GLY A 62 -11.46 -14.50 -18.64
N GLY A 63 -11.32 -14.03 -17.38
CA GLY A 63 -11.45 -14.85 -16.18
C GLY A 63 -10.22 -15.70 -15.82
N ARG A 64 -9.16 -15.68 -16.62
CA ARG A 64 -7.92 -16.45 -16.38
C ARG A 64 -6.79 -15.54 -15.89
N PRO A 65 -5.93 -15.98 -14.96
CA PRO A 65 -4.76 -15.20 -14.55
C PRO A 65 -3.82 -14.95 -15.74
N VAL A 66 -3.53 -13.68 -16.00
CA VAL A 66 -2.60 -13.21 -17.05
C VAL A 66 -1.40 -12.45 -16.48
N GLY A 67 -1.38 -12.21 -15.16
CA GLY A 67 -0.30 -11.49 -14.50
C GLY A 67 -0.66 -11.11 -13.08
N ARG A 68 0.10 -10.17 -12.50
CA ARG A 68 -0.20 -9.65 -11.17
C ARG A 68 0.19 -8.17 -11.02
N VAL A 69 -0.65 -7.39 -10.35
CA VAL A 69 -0.36 -6.00 -9.98
C VAL A 69 0.59 -5.98 -8.78
N ARG A 70 1.67 -5.19 -8.85
CA ARG A 70 2.58 -4.90 -7.75
C ARG A 70 2.78 -3.39 -7.60
N PRO A 71 3.04 -2.91 -6.37
CA PRO A 71 3.58 -1.57 -6.16
C PRO A 71 4.93 -1.43 -6.86
N VAL A 72 5.25 -0.20 -7.26
CA VAL A 72 6.60 0.14 -7.73
C VAL A 72 7.57 0.25 -6.56
N ARG A 73 8.87 0.09 -6.83
CA ARG A 73 9.94 0.14 -5.81
C ARG A 73 9.99 1.44 -4.99
N ALA A 74 9.47 2.54 -5.53
CA ALA A 74 9.34 3.78 -4.77
C ALA A 74 8.48 3.63 -3.49
N LEU A 75 7.70 2.54 -3.40
CA LEU A 75 6.90 2.18 -2.23
C LEU A 75 7.52 1.07 -1.36
N ASP A 76 8.78 0.69 -1.59
CA ASP A 76 9.50 -0.29 -0.74
C ASP A 76 9.67 0.26 0.70
N PRO A 77 9.74 -0.60 1.74
CA PRO A 77 9.90 -0.13 3.12
C PRO A 77 11.10 0.79 3.31
N VAL A 78 10.91 1.87 4.09
CA VAL A 78 12.04 2.69 4.54
C VAL A 78 12.64 1.98 5.74
N ILE A 79 13.91 1.59 5.66
CA ILE A 79 14.65 1.11 6.83
C ILE A 79 14.83 2.33 7.73
N PRO A 80 14.21 2.41 8.92
CA PRO A 80 14.42 3.56 9.79
C PRO A 80 15.90 3.58 10.21
N SER A 81 16.57 4.71 9.99
CA SER A 81 17.85 4.99 10.63
C SER A 81 17.60 5.06 12.13
N VAL A 82 18.07 4.07 12.87
CA VAL A 82 18.02 4.08 14.34
C VAL A 82 18.96 5.19 14.82
N THR A 83 18.45 6.40 14.99
CA THR A 83 19.14 7.44 15.75
C THR A 83 18.88 7.15 17.22
N HIS A 84 19.69 6.29 17.83
CA HIS A 84 19.72 6.19 19.28
C HIS A 84 20.42 7.47 19.78
N SER A 85 19.66 8.40 20.37
CA SER A 85 20.26 9.48 21.15
C SER A 85 20.70 8.85 22.48
N PRO A 86 22.00 8.86 22.82
CA PRO A 86 22.41 8.49 24.17
C PRO A 86 21.90 9.58 25.11
N VAL A 87 20.95 9.21 25.97
CA VAL A 87 20.67 9.90 27.23
C VAL A 87 21.48 9.26 28.33
#